data_AF-A0A4V1XKR2-F1
#
_entry.id   AF-A0A4V1XKR2-F1
#
_cell.length_a   1.000
_cell.length_b   1.000
_cell.length_c   1.000
_cell.angle_alpha   90.00
_cell.angle_beta   90.00
_cell.angle_gamma   90.00
#
_symmetry.space_group_name_H-M   'P 1'
#
loop_
_entity.id
_entity.type
_entity.pdbx_description
1 polymer ?
#
loop_
_entity_poly.entity_id
_entity_poly.type
_entity_poly.pdbx_seq_one_letter_code
_entity_poly.pdbx_strand_id
1 'polypeptide(L)'
;MYPAITVLVEPPVADQLVPIEPNHFDLVNSSLVAGGIDADRWGTYLRGIRRVLRPGGWCQLVEIYFNAQSDNATLTDGHALRRWSSAYLGAMGQSKNPRVPGRLAALMRGAGFREVEELMFPLPLCGWTNGSRTDIISFLFGNGTEMIA
;
A
#
# COMPACT_ATOMS: atom_id res chain seq x y z
N MET A 1 13.28 -14.40 -26.44
CA MET A 1 13.59 -15.30 -25.31
C MET A 1 13.62 -14.42 -24.07
N TYR A 2 12.55 -14.42 -23.27
CA TYR A 2 12.41 -13.51 -22.13
C TYR A 2 13.06 -14.16 -20.90
N PRO A 3 14.10 -13.58 -20.30
CA PRO A 3 14.62 -14.10 -19.04
C PRO A 3 13.59 -13.85 -17.94
N ALA A 4 13.25 -14.89 -17.17
CA ALA A 4 12.48 -14.77 -15.94
C ALA A 4 13.39 -15.11 -14.75
N ILE A 5 13.55 -14.16 -13.83
CA ILE A 5 14.21 -14.38 -12.55
C ILE A 5 13.10 -14.55 -11.50
N THR A 6 13.09 -15.70 -10.83
CA THR A 6 12.30 -15.90 -9.61
C THR A 6 13.21 -15.67 -8.43
N VAL A 7 12.96 -14.61 -7.66
CA VAL A 7 13.64 -14.36 -6.38
C VAL A 7 12.74 -14.91 -5.27
N LEU A 8 13.11 -16.07 -4.72
CA LEU A 8 12.54 -16.56 -3.47
C LEU A 8 13.31 -15.90 -2.33
N VAL A 9 12.65 -14.97 -1.63
CA VAL A 9 13.18 -14.44 -0.37
C VAL A 9 12.64 -15.35 0.74
N GLU A 10 13.52 -16.18 1.32
CA GLU A 10 13.16 -16.89 2.54
C GLU A 10 12.97 -15.89 3.68
N PRO A 11 11.90 -16.00 4.48
CA PRO A 11 11.77 -15.16 5.66
C PRO A 11 12.95 -15.46 6.59
N PRO A 12 13.64 -14.44 7.13
CA PRO A 12 14.69 -14.67 8.10
C PRO A 12 14.10 -15.44 9.30
N VAL A 13 14.88 -16.40 9.82
CA VAL A 13 14.58 -17.05 11.10
C VAL A 13 14.39 -15.94 12.13
N ALA A 14 13.29 -15.98 12.90
CA ALA A 14 12.84 -14.87 13.75
C ALA A 14 13.92 -14.31 14.69
N ASP A 15 14.90 -15.14 15.06
CA ASP A 15 15.99 -14.82 15.97
C ASP A 15 17.20 -14.12 15.31
N GLN A 16 17.20 -13.93 13.99
CA GLN A 16 18.24 -13.22 13.23
C GLN A 16 17.82 -11.82 12.76
N LEU A 17 16.62 -11.35 13.16
CA LEU A 17 16.19 -9.99 12.87
C LEU A 17 17.03 -9.00 13.69
N VAL A 18 18.03 -8.41 13.05
CA VAL A 18 18.80 -7.31 13.64
C VAL A 18 17.83 -6.16 13.93
N PRO A 19 17.72 -5.70 15.19
CA PRO A 19 16.89 -4.54 15.51
C PRO A 19 17.37 -3.34 14.71
N ILE A 20 16.47 -2.72 13.94
CA ILE A 20 16.81 -1.51 13.19
C ILE A 20 17.09 -0.38 14.19
N GLU A 21 18.24 0.27 14.04
CA GLU A 21 18.62 1.41 14.88
C GLU A 21 17.65 2.58 14.77
N PRO A 22 17.34 3.29 15.87
CA PRO A 22 16.57 4.54 15.81
C PRO A 22 17.28 5.61 14.97
N ASN A 23 16.52 6.55 14.40
CA ASN A 23 17.06 7.71 13.66
C ASN A 23 18.09 7.34 12.56
N HIS A 24 17.81 6.27 11.82
CA HIS A 24 18.73 5.74 10.82
C HIS A 24 18.40 6.20 9.40
N PHE A 25 17.12 6.26 9.05
CA PHE A 25 16.67 6.53 7.68
C PHE A 25 16.20 7.97 7.49
N ASP A 26 16.48 8.51 6.31
CA ASP A 26 15.96 9.81 5.85
C ASP A 26 14.57 9.66 5.19
N LEU A 27 14.28 8.49 4.64
CA LEU A 27 13.00 8.13 4.02
C LEU A 27 12.66 6.67 4.34
N VAL A 28 11.42 6.43 4.73
CA VAL A 28 10.81 5.09 4.74
C VAL A 28 9.65 5.09 3.75
N ASN A 29 9.80 4.32 2.68
CA ASN A 29 8.70 4.00 1.78
C ASN A 29 8.07 2.66 2.18
N SER A 30 6.75 2.63 2.29
CA SER A 30 5.98 1.43 2.54
C SER A 30 4.84 1.33 1.55
N SER A 31 4.83 0.24 0.78
CA SER A 31 3.88 0.05 -0.32
C SER A 31 3.26 -1.33 -0.25
N LEU A 32 1.93 -1.40 -0.33
CA LEU A 32 1.14 -2.63 -0.44
C LEU A 32 1.36 -3.65 0.70
N VAL A 33 1.60 -3.17 1.92
CA VAL A 33 1.84 -4.02 3.09
C VAL A 33 0.57 -4.31 3.88
N ALA A 34 -0.55 -3.63 3.57
CA ALA A 34 -1.78 -3.74 4.35
C ALA A 34 -2.33 -5.17 4.46
N GLY A 35 -2.06 -6.03 3.47
CA GLY A 35 -2.42 -7.45 3.55
C GLY A 35 -1.70 -8.23 4.64
N GLY A 36 -0.50 -7.79 5.05
CA GLY A 36 0.33 -8.42 6.07
C GLY A 36 0.23 -7.83 7.48
N ILE A 37 -0.50 -6.71 7.65
CA ILE A 37 -0.61 -6.00 8.93
C ILE A 37 -1.99 -6.23 9.55
N ASP A 38 -2.02 -6.83 10.74
CA ASP A 38 -3.25 -6.98 11.51
C ASP A 38 -3.89 -5.63 11.84
N ALA A 39 -5.22 -5.60 11.89
CA ALA A 39 -6.00 -4.38 11.98
C ALA A 39 -5.62 -3.48 13.18
N ASP A 40 -5.26 -4.08 14.31
CA ASP A 40 -4.85 -3.43 15.55
C ASP A 40 -3.36 -3.03 15.58
N ARG A 41 -2.53 -3.60 14.70
CA ARG A 41 -1.08 -3.38 14.67
C ARG A 41 -0.64 -2.12 13.95
N TRP A 42 -1.52 -1.45 13.20
CA TRP A 42 -1.21 -0.22 12.46
C TRP A 42 -0.58 0.88 13.31
N GLY A 43 -1.08 1.09 14.53
CA GLY A 43 -0.49 2.08 15.43
C GLY A 43 0.96 1.76 15.80
N THR A 44 1.25 0.49 16.10
CA THR A 44 2.60 0.03 16.43
C THR A 44 3.52 0.05 15.21
N TYR A 45 2.99 -0.33 14.04
CA TYR A 45 3.70 -0.27 12.76
C TYR A 45 4.19 1.15 12.46
N LEU A 46 3.29 2.14 12.51
CA LEU A 46 3.61 3.53 12.24
C LEU A 46 4.56 4.14 13.28
N ARG A 47 4.42 3.79 14.56
CA ARG A 47 5.40 4.17 15.60
C ARG A 47 6.77 3.55 15.35
N GLY A 48 6.80 2.33 14.84
CA GLY A 48 8.03 1.65 14.42
C GLY A 48 8.75 2.41 13.31
N ILE A 49 8.01 2.83 12.27
CA ILE A 49 8.55 3.67 11.20
C ILE A 49 9.09 4.99 11.76
N ARG A 50 8.31 5.68 12.59
CA ARG A 50 8.73 6.96 13.20
C ARG A 50 10.00 6.83 14.04
N ARG A 51 10.17 5.70 14.75
CA ARG A 51 11.36 5.43 15.57
C ARG A 51 12.64 5.37 14.73
N VAL A 52 12.56 4.78 13.54
CA VAL A 52 13.73 4.55 12.67
C VAL A 52 14.03 5.73 11.75
N LEU A 53 13.10 6.68 11.62
CA LEU A 53 13.32 7.92 10.88
C LEU A 53 14.15 8.90 11.70
N ARG A 54 15.12 9.56 11.05
CA ARG A 54 15.81 10.72 11.60
C ARG A 54 14.83 11.88 11.86
N PRO A 55 15.15 12.81 12.77
CA PRO A 55 14.43 14.07 12.85
C PRO A 55 14.40 14.76 11.47
N GLY A 56 13.21 15.06 10.96
CA GLY A 56 13.01 15.64 9.61
C GLY A 56 12.96 14.63 8.47
N GLY A 57 13.07 13.33 8.74
CA GLY A 57 12.89 12.27 7.74
C GLY A 57 11.43 12.09 7.31
N TRP A 58 11.25 11.48 6.14
CA TRP A 58 9.95 11.34 5.47
C TRP A 58 9.40 9.92 5.55
N CYS A 59 8.08 9.81 5.63
CA CYS A 59 7.37 8.54 5.50
C CYS A 59 6.40 8.62 4.33
N GLN A 60 6.57 7.72 3.36
CA GLN A 60 5.66 7.54 2.25
C GLN A 60 4.90 6.22 2.44
N LEU A 61 3.57 6.29 2.45
CA LEU A 61 2.69 5.12 2.48
C LEU A 61 1.88 5.06 1.20
N VAL A 62 1.88 3.91 0.53
CA VAL A 62 1.12 3.68 -0.70
C VAL A 62 0.31 2.40 -0.56
N GLU A 63 -1.01 2.51 -0.56
CA GLU A 63 -1.91 1.36 -0.42
C GLU A 63 -3.03 1.42 -1.45
N ILE A 64 -3.45 0.25 -1.96
CA ILE A 64 -4.59 0.14 -2.87
C ILE A 64 -5.86 -0.13 -2.07
N TYR A 65 -6.89 0.66 -2.34
CA TYR A 65 -8.22 0.34 -1.85
C TYR A 65 -8.93 -0.58 -2.83
N PHE A 66 -8.94 -1.89 -2.55
CA PHE A 66 -9.54 -2.93 -3.40
C PHE A 66 -11.08 -2.93 -3.45
N ASN A 67 -11.72 -1.79 -3.20
CA ASN A 67 -13.14 -1.60 -3.47
C ASN A 67 -13.32 -1.15 -4.92
N ALA A 68 -13.77 -2.07 -5.78
CA ALA A 68 -14.03 -1.74 -7.17
C ALA A 68 -15.19 -0.74 -7.29
N GLN A 69 -14.96 0.31 -8.08
CA GLN A 69 -15.91 1.37 -8.39
C GLN A 69 -15.94 1.60 -9.90
N SER A 70 -17.04 2.18 -10.38
CA SER A 70 -17.13 2.68 -11.76
C SER A 70 -17.43 4.17 -11.74
N ASP A 71 -16.71 4.92 -12.58
CA ASP A 71 -16.86 6.37 -12.72
C ASP A 71 -18.20 6.77 -13.38
N ASN A 72 -18.89 5.81 -14.03
CA ASN A 72 -20.20 6.02 -14.66
C ASN A 72 -21.34 5.27 -13.94
N ALA A 73 -21.09 4.75 -12.74
CA ALA A 73 -22.06 4.04 -11.90
C ALA A 73 -22.72 2.79 -12.55
N THR A 74 -22.17 2.25 -13.64
CA THR A 74 -22.72 1.03 -14.29
C THR A 74 -22.33 -0.26 -13.56
N LEU A 75 -21.40 -0.20 -12.60
CA LEU A 75 -20.97 -1.36 -11.82
C LEU A 75 -22.03 -1.74 -10.80
N THR A 76 -22.81 -2.78 -11.12
CA THR A 76 -23.81 -3.38 -10.23
C THR A 76 -23.23 -4.55 -9.43
N ASP A 77 -23.93 -4.97 -8.37
CA ASP A 77 -23.53 -6.11 -7.53
C ASP A 77 -23.52 -7.47 -8.25
N GLY A 78 -24.15 -7.57 -9.42
CA GLY A 78 -24.10 -8.76 -10.26
C GLY A 78 -22.77 -8.96 -11.00
N HIS A 79 -21.98 -7.89 -11.18
CA HIS A 79 -20.73 -7.96 -11.95
C HIS A 79 -19.64 -8.72 -11.20
N ALA A 80 -18.85 -9.50 -11.93
CA ALA A 80 -17.77 -10.32 -11.36
C ALA A 80 -16.77 -9.50 -10.53
N LEU A 81 -16.42 -8.30 -11.00
CA LEU A 81 -15.49 -7.41 -10.31
C LEU A 81 -16.04 -6.88 -8.97
N ARG A 82 -17.34 -6.58 -8.92
CA ARG A 82 -18.03 -6.15 -7.69
C ARG A 82 -18.15 -7.30 -6.69
N ARG A 83 -18.44 -8.51 -7.17
CA ARG A 83 -18.45 -9.73 -6.35
C ARG A 83 -17.07 -10.06 -5.79
N TRP A 84 -16.02 -9.97 -6.62
CA TRP A 84 -14.64 -10.20 -6.21
C TRP A 84 -14.20 -9.24 -5.11
N SER A 85 -14.39 -7.93 -5.31
CA SER A 85 -13.99 -6.92 -4.31
C SER A 85 -14.78 -7.09 -3.01
N SER A 86 -16.08 -7.38 -3.07
CA SER A 86 -16.89 -7.65 -1.88
C SER A 86 -16.40 -8.89 -1.13
N ALA A 87 -16.09 -9.98 -1.83
CA ALA A 87 -15.54 -11.19 -1.25
C ALA A 87 -14.17 -10.94 -0.61
N TYR A 88 -13.30 -10.19 -1.28
CA TYR A 88 -11.98 -9.81 -0.75
C TYR A 88 -12.11 -8.99 0.54
N LEU A 89 -12.95 -7.94 0.54
CA LEU A 89 -13.18 -7.11 1.73
C LEU A 89 -13.75 -7.95 2.90
N GLY A 90 -14.65 -8.89 2.61
CA GLY A 90 -15.22 -9.80 3.61
C GLY A 90 -14.20 -10.78 4.19
N ALA A 91 -13.38 -11.40 3.33
CA ALA A 91 -12.34 -12.34 3.76
C ALA A 91 -11.25 -11.65 4.59
N MET A 92 -10.75 -10.51 4.13
CA MET A 92 -9.69 -9.77 4.82
C MET A 92 -10.15 -9.14 6.11
N GLY A 93 -11.42 -8.71 6.18
CA GLY A 93 -11.99 -8.02 7.35
C GLY A 93 -12.01 -8.83 8.65
N GLN A 94 -11.71 -10.12 8.60
CA GLN A 94 -11.62 -10.98 9.79
C GLN A 94 -10.40 -10.68 10.67
N SER A 95 -9.28 -10.25 10.07
CA SER A 95 -8.03 -9.97 10.81
C SER A 95 -7.31 -8.71 10.34
N LYS A 96 -7.55 -8.27 9.11
CA LYS A 96 -6.92 -7.11 8.47
C LYS A 96 -7.92 -5.98 8.37
N ASN A 97 -7.43 -4.77 8.12
CA ASN A 97 -8.26 -3.59 7.85
C ASN A 97 -8.20 -3.25 6.36
N PRO A 98 -9.04 -3.86 5.50
CA PRO A 98 -8.99 -3.60 4.06
C PRO A 98 -9.48 -2.18 3.69
N ARG A 99 -10.01 -1.42 4.67
CA ARG A 99 -10.38 -0.01 4.54
C ARG A 99 -9.34 0.93 5.14
N VAL A 100 -8.14 0.44 5.44
CA VAL A 100 -7.05 1.27 5.95
C VAL A 100 -6.63 2.38 4.99
N PRO A 101 -6.66 2.24 3.63
CA PRO A 101 -6.13 3.29 2.75
C PRO A 101 -6.77 4.66 2.99
N GLY A 102 -8.10 4.71 3.18
CA GLY A 102 -8.83 5.94 3.51
C GLY A 102 -8.71 6.40 4.97
N ARG A 103 -7.81 5.81 5.75
CA ARG A 103 -7.55 6.16 7.16
C ARG A 103 -6.06 6.38 7.46
N LEU A 104 -5.18 6.23 6.47
CA LEU A 104 -3.74 6.34 6.66
C LEU A 104 -3.35 7.70 7.20
N ALA A 105 -3.89 8.79 6.66
CA ALA A 105 -3.56 10.13 7.14
C ALA A 105 -3.90 10.33 8.63
N ALA A 106 -5.07 9.85 9.05
CA ALA A 106 -5.49 9.93 10.44
C ALA A 106 -4.60 9.07 11.36
N LEU A 107 -4.27 7.85 10.93
CA LEU A 107 -3.37 6.95 11.67
C LEU A 107 -1.95 7.53 11.79
N MET A 108 -1.42 8.13 10.73
CA MET A 108 -0.12 8.81 10.74
C MET A 108 -0.11 9.98 11.72
N ARG A 109 -1.12 10.86 11.67
CA ARG A 109 -1.23 11.95 12.64
C ARG A 109 -1.32 11.44 14.08
N GLY A 110 -2.11 10.38 14.32
CA GLY A 110 -2.21 9.71 15.62
C GLY A 110 -0.90 9.08 16.10
N ALA A 111 -0.03 8.66 15.19
CA ALA A 111 1.32 8.15 15.49
C ALA A 111 2.38 9.28 15.66
N GLY A 112 1.99 10.55 15.52
CA GLY A 112 2.86 11.70 15.75
C GLY A 112 3.61 12.19 14.52
N PHE A 113 3.23 11.77 13.31
CA PHE A 113 3.68 12.40 12.07
C PHE A 113 3.05 13.80 11.93
N ARG A 114 3.79 14.71 11.27
CA ARG A 114 3.38 16.09 10.99
C ARG A 114 3.35 16.30 9.48
N GLU A 115 2.67 17.35 9.03
CA GLU A 115 2.59 17.72 7.61
C GLU A 115 2.09 16.58 6.70
N VAL A 116 1.11 15.83 7.21
CA VAL A 116 0.56 14.66 6.51
C VAL A 116 -0.36 15.11 5.37
N GLU A 117 0.11 14.91 4.14
CA GLU A 117 -0.65 15.02 2.90
C GLU A 117 -1.18 13.64 2.47
N GLU A 118 -2.42 13.61 1.95
CA GLU A 118 -3.06 12.39 1.47
C GLU A 118 -3.61 12.64 0.07
N LEU A 119 -3.28 11.75 -0.85
CA LEU A 119 -3.74 11.78 -2.22
C LEU A 119 -4.41 10.44 -2.54
N MET A 120 -5.61 10.50 -3.09
CA MET A 120 -6.36 9.32 -3.54
C MET A 120 -6.62 9.44 -5.04
N PHE A 121 -6.06 8.51 -5.80
CA PHE A 121 -6.21 8.48 -7.25
C PHE A 121 -7.00 7.24 -7.68
N PRO A 122 -7.88 7.36 -8.68
CA PRO A 122 -8.51 6.18 -9.28
C PRO A 122 -7.45 5.35 -10.00
N LEU A 123 -7.34 4.07 -9.65
CA LEU A 123 -6.48 3.12 -10.33
C LEU A 123 -7.29 2.41 -11.44
N PRO A 124 -6.97 2.61 -12.73
CA PRO A 124 -7.66 1.91 -13.81
C PRO A 124 -7.44 0.40 -13.69
N LEU A 125 -8.52 -0.38 -13.62
CA LEU A 125 -8.47 -1.84 -13.44
C LEU A 125 -8.30 -2.60 -14.76
N CYS A 126 -8.61 -1.97 -15.90
CA CYS A 126 -8.39 -2.54 -17.23
C CYS A 126 -8.21 -1.44 -18.28
N GLY A 127 -7.40 -1.73 -19.31
CA GLY A 127 -7.10 -0.83 -20.42
C GLY A 127 -5.91 0.06 -20.13
N TRP A 128 -4.89 -0.03 -21.00
CA TRP A 128 -3.80 0.96 -21.01
C TRP A 128 -4.41 2.32 -21.35
N THR A 129 -4.10 3.32 -20.53
CA THR A 129 -4.54 4.68 -20.82
C THR A 129 -3.62 5.27 -21.88
N ASN A 130 -4.17 5.71 -23.01
CA ASN A 130 -3.41 6.39 -24.07
C ASN A 130 -3.07 7.86 -23.71
N GLY A 131 -2.78 8.17 -22.45
CA GLY A 131 -2.56 9.54 -21.95
C GLY A 131 -2.03 9.62 -20.52
N SER A 132 -2.04 10.82 -19.93
CA SER A 132 -1.41 11.23 -18.64
C SER A 132 -1.70 10.41 -17.37
N ARG A 133 -2.56 9.38 -17.45
CA ARG A 133 -2.82 8.45 -16.34
C ARG A 133 -1.70 7.43 -16.11
N THR A 134 -0.85 7.18 -17.12
CA THR A 134 0.35 6.33 -16.96
C THR A 134 1.33 6.93 -15.95
N ASP A 135 1.39 8.28 -15.87
CA ASP A 135 2.29 9.00 -14.96
C ASP A 135 1.97 8.74 -13.48
N ILE A 136 0.71 8.43 -13.14
CA ILE A 136 0.30 8.11 -11.77
C ILE A 136 0.83 6.74 -11.35
N ILE A 137 0.82 5.74 -12.26
CA ILE A 137 1.38 4.42 -11.97
C ILE A 137 2.90 4.54 -11.76
N SER A 138 3.59 5.30 -12.61
CA SER A 138 5.01 5.60 -12.44
C SER A 138 5.30 6.39 -11.15
N PHE A 139 4.41 7.30 -10.73
CA PHE A 139 4.52 8.01 -9.46
C PHE A 139 4.32 7.08 -8.24
N LEU A 140 3.37 6.14 -8.31
CA LEU A 140 3.05 5.23 -7.21
C LEU A 140 4.11 4.12 -7.03
N PHE A 141 4.81 3.72 -8.09
CA PHE A 141 5.73 2.57 -8.08
C PHE A 141 7.19 2.91 -8.47
N GLY A 142 7.48 4.16 -8.82
CA GLY A 142 8.81 4.62 -9.26
C GLY A 142 9.05 4.41 -10.76
N ASN A 143 9.88 5.28 -11.36
CA ASN A 143 10.30 5.15 -12.76
C ASN A 143 11.22 3.92 -12.93
N GLY A 144 10.63 2.78 -13.31
CA GLY A 144 11.39 1.56 -13.57
C GLY A 144 10.55 0.28 -13.67
N THR A 145 9.28 0.30 -13.29
CA THR A 145 8.39 -0.86 -13.45
C THR A 145 7.77 -0.88 -14.85
N GLU A 146 8.48 -1.50 -15.82
CA GLU A 146 7.78 -2.23 -16.87
C GLU A 146 7.05 -3.41 -16.21
N MET A 147 5.81 -3.17 -15.78
CA MET A 147 4.94 -4.21 -15.24
C MET A 147 4.53 -5.12 -16.40
N ILE A 148 5.16 -6.29 -16.46
CA ILE A 148 4.87 -7.36 -17.40
C ILE A 148 3.39 -7.74 -17.25
N ALA A 149 2.64 -7.62 -18.35
CA ALA A 149 1.33 -8.23 -18.52
C ALA A 149 1.47 -9.72 -18.85
#